data_AF-A0A3S0B7V5-F1
#
_entry.id   AF-A0A3S0B7V5-F1
#
_cell.length_a   1.000
_cell.length_b   1.000
_cell.length_c   1.000
_cell.angle_alpha   90.00
_cell.angle_beta   90.00
_cell.angle_gamma   90.00
#
_symmetry.space_group_name_H-M   'P 1'
#
loop_
_entity.id
_entity.type
_entity.pdbx_description
1 polymer ?
#
loop_
_entity_poly.entity_id
_entity_poly.type
_entity_poly.pdbx_seq_one_letter_code
_entity_poly.pdbx_strand_id
1 'polypeptide(L)'
;MELGWLGLLIIPVLYGMLRFVAQSQAAEEGSPRRKLFGILEATAVTFFIYFFSQLIGGLTIYIFLGLIGWDEARITSWLTNNTLGQFLVSAAIQLGMLGLLALFMKRRRMSFASIGWKGRFAWREIGLVIVAYLAYLALFIASTVAAKALFPSLDLEQKQEIGFDNVSQLQLPLVFVSLVILPPLVEEVIMRGYLYTSLKSQVSQRWAAIITSILFAIAHLQAGSSAPLLWIAAIDTFILSLLLIHLREKTGRLWAPIMLHALKNGIAFATLFIFKLA
;
A
#
# COMPACT_ATOMS: atom_id res chain seq x y z
N MET A 1 23.93 17.15 9.52
CA MET A 1 22.78 16.63 8.76
C MET A 1 21.95 15.83 9.74
N GLU A 2 20.90 16.41 10.32
CA GLU A 2 19.96 15.63 11.13
C GLU A 2 19.27 14.66 10.18
N LEU A 3 19.58 13.37 10.34
CA LEU A 3 18.79 12.30 9.76
C LEU A 3 17.40 12.43 10.41
N GLY A 4 16.48 13.17 9.80
CA GLY A 4 15.11 13.34 10.31
C GLY A 4 14.36 12.01 10.39
N TRP A 5 13.04 12.01 10.21
CA TRP A 5 12.21 10.79 10.25
C TRP A 5 12.70 9.63 9.37
N LEU A 6 13.40 9.94 8.27
CA LEU A 6 14.03 8.96 7.39
C LEU A 6 15.13 8.14 8.09
N GLY A 7 15.86 8.73 9.05
CA GLY A 7 16.89 8.04 9.83
C GLY A 7 16.34 6.87 10.64
N LEU A 8 15.12 7.01 11.16
CA LEU A 8 14.44 5.98 11.94
C LEU A 8 14.04 4.76 11.10
N LEU A 9 13.94 4.91 9.78
CA LEU A 9 13.53 3.86 8.85
C LEU A 9 14.72 3.09 8.26
N ILE A 10 15.94 3.63 8.32
CA ILE A 10 17.15 2.99 7.79
C ILE A 10 17.37 1.63 8.46
N ILE A 11 17.35 1.57 9.80
CA ILE A 11 17.62 0.34 10.55
C ILE A 11 16.58 -0.75 10.21
N PRO A 12 15.26 -0.50 10.30
CA PRO A 12 14.25 -1.47 9.87
C PRO A 12 14.40 -1.94 8.42
N VAL A 13 14.70 -1.03 7.48
CA VAL A 13 14.86 -1.38 6.05
C VAL A 13 16.08 -2.25 5.83
N LEU A 14 17.22 -1.93 6.44
CA LEU A 14 18.43 -2.75 6.36
C LEU A 14 18.24 -4.12 7.01
N TYR A 15 17.58 -4.18 8.17
CA TYR A 15 17.21 -5.46 8.78
C TYR A 15 16.30 -6.26 7.85
N GLY A 16 15.31 -5.62 7.23
CA GLY A 16 14.43 -6.24 6.22
C GLY A 16 15.18 -6.81 5.04
N MET A 17 16.16 -6.06 4.49
CA MET A 17 17.04 -6.51 3.41
C MET A 17 17.82 -7.77 3.83
N LEU A 18 18.43 -7.76 5.01
CA LEU A 18 19.18 -8.91 5.54
C LEU A 18 18.26 -10.15 5.67
N ARG A 19 17.04 -9.96 6.20
CA ARG A 19 16.05 -11.05 6.30
C ARG A 19 15.52 -11.50 4.94
N PHE A 20 15.50 -10.63 3.94
CA PHE A 20 15.10 -10.96 2.57
C PHE A 20 16.13 -11.88 1.88
N VAL A 21 17.42 -11.67 2.14
CA VAL A 21 18.51 -12.47 1.55
C VAL A 21 18.90 -13.68 2.37
N ALA A 22 18.66 -13.66 3.69
CA ALA A 22 18.96 -14.77 4.57
C ALA A 22 18.30 -16.06 4.06
N GLN A 23 19.10 -17.11 3.87
CA GLN A 23 18.59 -18.41 3.46
C GLN A 23 17.53 -18.88 4.48
N SER A 24 16.45 -19.48 3.96
CA SER A 24 15.60 -20.33 4.79
C SER A 24 16.51 -21.39 5.38
N GLN A 25 16.83 -21.31 6.68
CA GLN A 25 17.37 -22.48 7.37
C GLN A 25 16.43 -23.63 7.02
N ALA A 26 16.95 -24.64 6.34
CA ALA A 26 16.18 -25.84 6.04
C ALA A 26 15.58 -26.29 7.37
N ALA A 27 14.26 -26.25 7.47
CA ALA A 27 13.61 -26.81 8.62
C ALA A 27 13.99 -28.28 8.63
N GLU A 28 14.67 -28.72 9.69
CA GLU A 28 14.74 -30.14 10.02
C GLU A 28 13.32 -30.69 9.97
N GLU A 29 13.14 -31.73 9.17
CA GLU A 29 11.87 -32.44 9.00
C GLU A 29 11.40 -32.93 10.38
N GLY A 30 10.30 -32.39 10.90
CA GLY A 30 9.64 -32.97 12.09
C GLY A 30 8.97 -32.03 13.10
N SER A 31 9.14 -30.71 13.03
CA SER A 31 8.52 -29.80 14.03
C SER A 31 7.12 -29.29 13.60
N PRO A 32 6.04 -29.54 14.37
CA PRO A 32 4.67 -29.14 13.99
C PRO A 32 4.38 -27.64 14.16
N ARG A 33 5.30 -26.85 14.74
CA ARG A 33 5.12 -25.42 14.96
C ARG A 33 5.73 -24.61 13.81
N ARG A 34 4.85 -24.29 12.86
CA ARG A 34 5.06 -23.36 11.73
C ARG A 34 5.95 -22.18 12.13
N LYS A 35 7.15 -22.09 11.54
CA LYS A 35 7.97 -20.86 11.56
C LYS A 35 7.35 -19.83 10.60
N LEU A 36 6.25 -19.19 11.00
CA LEU A 36 5.93 -17.85 10.48
C LEU A 36 6.77 -16.84 11.28
N PHE A 37 7.40 -15.95 10.53
CA PHE A 37 8.43 -14.96 10.87
C PHE A 37 8.25 -14.30 12.23
N GLY A 38 9.32 -13.81 12.86
CA GLY A 38 9.18 -12.86 13.97
C GLY A 38 8.40 -11.60 13.54
N ILE A 39 7.61 -10.99 14.44
CA ILE A 39 6.85 -9.74 14.19
C ILE A 39 7.74 -8.69 13.51
N LEU A 40 8.95 -8.54 14.03
CA LEU A 40 9.95 -7.61 13.52
C LEU A 40 10.38 -7.93 12.09
N GLU A 41 10.54 -9.20 11.75
CA GLU A 41 10.94 -9.63 10.41
C GLU A 41 9.85 -9.35 9.38
N ALA A 42 8.59 -9.68 9.69
CA ALA A 42 7.48 -9.44 8.77
C ALA A 42 7.33 -7.94 8.44
N THR A 43 7.37 -7.10 9.46
CA THR A 43 7.31 -5.64 9.32
C THR A 43 8.52 -5.10 8.57
N ALA A 44 9.73 -5.52 8.93
CA ALA A 44 10.96 -5.05 8.30
C ALA A 44 11.06 -5.46 6.83
N VAL A 45 10.69 -6.69 6.48
CA VAL A 45 10.64 -7.15 5.08
C VAL A 45 9.61 -6.34 4.29
N THR A 46 8.46 -6.01 4.90
CA THR A 46 7.44 -5.17 4.26
C THR A 46 7.98 -3.77 3.97
N PHE A 47 8.66 -3.16 4.93
CA PHE A 47 9.32 -1.86 4.75
C PHE A 47 10.42 -1.92 3.68
N PHE A 48 11.26 -2.94 3.72
CA PHE A 48 12.27 -3.14 2.70
C PHE A 48 11.64 -3.23 1.30
N ILE A 49 10.63 -4.07 1.10
CA ILE A 49 9.93 -4.20 -0.20
C ILE A 49 9.36 -2.85 -0.64
N TYR A 50 8.71 -2.11 0.25
CA TYR A 50 8.12 -0.80 -0.05
C TYR A 50 9.16 0.23 -0.47
N PHE A 51 10.16 0.51 0.38
CA PHE A 51 11.15 1.55 0.11
C PHE A 51 12.11 1.17 -1.02
N PHE A 52 12.52 -0.09 -1.11
CA PHE A 52 13.41 -0.54 -2.18
C PHE A 52 12.70 -0.50 -3.55
N SER A 53 11.42 -0.82 -3.62
CA SER A 53 10.67 -0.73 -4.89
C SER A 53 10.47 0.72 -5.34
N GLN A 54 10.27 1.66 -4.42
CA GLN A 54 10.22 3.08 -4.76
C GLN A 54 11.55 3.56 -5.35
N LEU A 55 12.66 3.19 -4.71
CA LEU A 55 14.00 3.55 -5.19
C LEU A 55 14.29 2.95 -6.57
N ILE A 56 14.13 1.62 -6.73
CA ILE A 56 14.47 0.93 -7.97
C ILE A 56 13.50 1.27 -9.09
N GLY A 57 12.19 1.40 -8.82
CA GLY A 57 11.19 1.72 -9.83
C GLY A 57 11.46 3.07 -10.50
N GLY A 58 11.70 4.11 -9.69
CA GLY A 58 12.06 5.44 -10.20
C GLY A 58 13.42 5.45 -10.93
N LEU A 59 14.45 4.86 -10.31
CA LEU A 59 15.80 4.84 -10.90
C LEU A 59 15.86 4.07 -12.21
N THR A 60 15.12 2.97 -12.34
CA THR A 60 15.13 2.16 -13.57
C THR A 60 14.67 2.97 -14.77
N ILE A 61 13.58 3.71 -14.63
CA ILE A 61 13.05 4.56 -15.70
C ILE A 61 13.99 5.74 -15.95
N TYR A 62 14.47 6.39 -14.88
CA TYR A 62 15.41 7.51 -14.99
C TYR A 62 16.68 7.12 -15.77
N ILE A 63 17.32 6.01 -15.39
CA ILE A 63 18.54 5.51 -16.03
C ILE A 63 18.24 5.12 -17.49
N PHE A 64 17.14 4.42 -17.75
CA PHE A 64 16.75 4.06 -19.11
C PHE A 64 16.61 5.28 -20.02
N LEU A 65 15.93 6.34 -19.55
CA LEU A 65 15.76 7.58 -20.31
C LEU A 65 17.10 8.30 -20.55
N GLY A 66 18.00 8.29 -19.56
CA GLY A 66 19.36 8.81 -19.73
C GLY A 66 20.17 8.01 -20.76
N LEU A 67 20.05 6.68 -20.77
CA LEU A 67 20.74 5.81 -21.72
C LEU A 67 20.27 6.01 -23.17
N ILE A 68 19.01 6.43 -23.38
CA ILE A 68 18.51 6.81 -24.72
C ILE A 68 18.80 8.28 -25.06
N GLY A 69 19.62 8.97 -24.26
CA GLY A 69 20.14 10.31 -24.54
C GLY A 69 19.29 11.48 -24.06
N TRP A 70 18.35 11.27 -23.13
CA TRP A 70 17.64 12.40 -22.51
C TRP A 70 18.50 13.05 -21.43
N ASP A 71 18.50 14.38 -21.38
CA ASP A 71 19.09 15.13 -20.27
C ASP A 71 18.22 15.10 -19.00
N GLU A 72 18.84 15.45 -17.87
CA GLU A 72 18.19 15.46 -16.55
C GLU A 72 16.93 16.34 -16.49
N ALA A 73 16.96 17.51 -17.12
CA ALA A 73 15.84 18.45 -17.08
C ALA A 73 14.63 17.89 -17.82
N ARG A 74 14.86 17.29 -18.99
CA ARG A 74 13.83 16.60 -19.79
C ARG A 74 13.26 15.39 -19.06
N ILE A 75 14.11 14.56 -18.46
CA ILE A 75 13.67 13.39 -17.68
C ILE A 75 12.78 13.84 -16.53
N THR A 76 13.26 14.77 -15.72
CA THR A 76 12.53 15.27 -14.55
C THR A 76 11.19 15.86 -14.96
N SER A 77 11.18 16.75 -15.95
CA SER A 77 9.95 17.37 -16.46
C SER A 77 8.95 16.34 -16.98
N TRP A 78 9.42 15.31 -17.69
CA TRP A 78 8.53 14.27 -18.21
C TRP A 78 7.98 13.37 -17.09
N LEU A 79 8.80 12.97 -16.12
CA LEU A 79 8.34 12.13 -15.01
C LEU A 79 7.37 12.87 -14.08
N THR A 80 7.49 14.19 -13.95
CA THR A 80 6.64 14.98 -13.04
C THR A 80 5.40 15.56 -13.70
N ASN A 81 5.43 15.87 -15.01
CA ASN A 81 4.33 16.56 -15.69
C ASN A 81 3.66 15.75 -16.81
N ASN A 82 4.13 14.53 -17.10
CA ASN A 82 3.53 13.68 -18.14
C ASN A 82 2.81 12.47 -17.53
N THR A 83 1.52 12.31 -17.86
CA THR A 83 0.69 11.21 -17.35
C THR A 83 1.24 9.83 -17.69
N LEU A 84 1.86 9.64 -18.86
CA LEU A 84 2.48 8.37 -19.20
C LEU A 84 3.73 8.11 -18.34
N GLY A 85 4.56 9.13 -18.12
CA GLY A 85 5.72 9.03 -17.24
C GLY A 85 5.33 8.67 -15.80
N GLN A 86 4.37 9.39 -15.24
CA GLN A 86 3.80 9.14 -13.91
C GLN A 86 3.21 7.72 -13.80
N PHE A 87 2.43 7.29 -14.82
CA PHE A 87 1.88 5.94 -14.90
C PHE A 87 2.99 4.88 -14.90
N LEU A 88 4.03 5.03 -15.72
CA LEU A 88 5.11 4.05 -15.82
C LEU A 88 5.90 3.94 -14.52
N VAL A 89 6.18 5.06 -13.84
CA VAL A 89 6.84 5.04 -12.53
C VAL A 89 5.95 4.32 -11.50
N SER A 90 4.68 4.70 -11.41
CA SER A 90 3.71 4.05 -10.52
C SER A 90 3.63 2.55 -10.78
N ALA A 91 3.51 2.14 -12.04
CA ALA A 91 3.46 0.73 -12.44
C ALA A 91 4.77 0.00 -12.11
N ALA A 92 5.94 0.59 -12.39
CA ALA A 92 7.23 0.00 -12.08
C ALA A 92 7.40 -0.25 -10.57
N ILE A 93 7.00 0.72 -9.74
CA ILE A 93 7.04 0.58 -8.28
C ILE A 93 6.09 -0.54 -7.83
N GLN A 94 4.83 -0.52 -8.26
CA GLN A 94 3.82 -1.49 -7.82
C GLN A 94 4.16 -2.92 -8.27
N LEU A 95 4.58 -3.11 -9.52
CA LEU A 95 5.01 -4.40 -10.04
C LEU A 95 6.32 -4.86 -9.39
N GLY A 96 7.23 -3.93 -9.10
CA GLY A 96 8.45 -4.20 -8.33
C GLY A 96 8.14 -4.73 -6.93
N MET A 97 7.18 -4.13 -6.23
CA MET A 97 6.74 -4.57 -4.90
C MET A 97 6.18 -6.00 -4.94
N LEU A 98 5.29 -6.30 -5.90
CA LEU A 98 4.77 -7.65 -6.09
C LEU A 98 5.88 -8.64 -6.48
N GLY A 99 6.81 -8.25 -7.35
CA GLY A 99 7.92 -9.08 -7.79
C GLY A 99 8.87 -9.45 -6.65
N LEU A 100 9.21 -8.46 -5.80
CA LEU A 100 10.04 -8.68 -4.62
C LEU A 100 9.34 -9.56 -3.59
N LEU A 101 8.03 -9.34 -3.34
CA LEU A 101 7.27 -10.23 -2.46
C LEU A 101 7.22 -11.65 -3.03
N ALA A 102 6.98 -11.82 -4.33
CA ALA A 102 6.96 -13.13 -4.98
C ALA A 102 8.33 -13.83 -4.86
N LEU A 103 9.42 -13.10 -5.07
CA LEU A 103 10.79 -13.60 -4.88
C LEU A 103 11.05 -14.02 -3.43
N PHE A 104 10.65 -13.18 -2.46
CA PHE A 104 10.76 -13.50 -1.04
C PHE A 104 9.98 -14.76 -0.69
N MET A 105 8.72 -14.84 -1.10
CA MET A 105 7.87 -16.01 -0.86
C MET A 105 8.44 -17.27 -1.48
N LYS A 106 8.95 -17.20 -2.72
CA LYS A 106 9.63 -18.32 -3.38
C LYS A 106 10.85 -18.79 -2.58
N ARG A 107 11.69 -17.86 -2.11
CA ARG A 107 12.86 -18.18 -1.26
C ARG A 107 12.48 -18.81 0.08
N ARG A 108 11.32 -18.44 0.63
CA ARG A 108 10.76 -19.00 1.87
C ARG A 108 9.86 -20.21 1.64
N ARG A 109 9.76 -20.71 0.41
CA ARG A 109 8.90 -21.84 0.01
C ARG A 109 7.43 -21.65 0.41
N MET A 110 6.95 -20.41 0.37
CA MET A 110 5.56 -20.05 0.66
C MET A 110 4.73 -19.95 -0.61
N SER A 111 3.44 -20.27 -0.50
CA SER A 111 2.49 -20.13 -1.61
C SER A 111 1.62 -18.88 -1.43
N PHE A 112 1.23 -18.25 -2.52
CA PHE A 112 0.28 -17.14 -2.49
C PHE A 112 -1.07 -17.53 -1.85
N ALA A 113 -1.47 -18.79 -1.95
CA ALA A 113 -2.64 -19.33 -1.27
C ALA A 113 -2.54 -19.25 0.27
N SER A 114 -1.34 -19.35 0.86
CA SER A 114 -1.16 -19.26 2.31
C SER A 114 -1.39 -17.84 2.84
N ILE A 115 -1.21 -16.83 2.00
CA ILE A 115 -1.56 -15.43 2.27
C ILE A 115 -2.95 -15.08 1.74
N GLY A 116 -3.75 -16.09 1.41
CA GLY A 116 -5.16 -16.02 1.00
C GLY A 116 -5.42 -15.34 -0.34
N TRP A 117 -4.41 -15.33 -1.22
CA TRP A 117 -4.65 -15.26 -2.66
C TRP A 117 -5.17 -16.63 -3.14
N LYS A 118 -6.46 -16.89 -2.90
CA LYS A 118 -7.11 -18.16 -3.23
C LYS A 118 -8.57 -17.96 -3.63
N GLY A 119 -9.08 -18.92 -4.39
CA GLY A 119 -10.44 -18.87 -4.90
C GLY A 119 -10.62 -17.83 -6.02
N ARG A 120 -11.86 -17.70 -6.48
CA ARG A 120 -12.25 -16.75 -7.52
C ARG A 120 -13.04 -15.61 -6.92
N PHE A 121 -13.12 -14.51 -7.68
CA PHE A 121 -14.06 -13.43 -7.45
C PHE A 121 -15.47 -13.99 -7.24
N ALA A 122 -16.14 -13.56 -6.18
CA ALA A 122 -17.47 -14.02 -5.83
C ALA A 122 -18.44 -12.85 -5.80
N TRP A 123 -19.35 -12.78 -6.77
CA TRP A 123 -20.41 -11.76 -6.85
C TRP A 123 -21.25 -11.64 -5.57
N ARG A 124 -21.35 -12.73 -4.79
CA ARG A 124 -22.03 -12.76 -3.48
C ARG A 124 -21.37 -11.87 -2.42
N GLU A 125 -20.10 -11.51 -2.60
CA GLU A 125 -19.37 -10.63 -1.69
C GLU A 125 -19.67 -9.14 -1.93
N ILE A 126 -20.36 -8.78 -3.03
CA ILE A 126 -20.67 -7.38 -3.35
C ILE A 126 -21.55 -6.73 -2.28
N GLY A 127 -22.60 -7.42 -1.82
CA GLY A 127 -23.46 -6.89 -0.76
C GLY A 127 -22.68 -6.62 0.53
N LEU A 128 -21.72 -7.49 0.84
CA LEU A 128 -20.83 -7.31 1.99
C LEU A 128 -19.89 -6.11 1.80
N VAL A 129 -19.34 -5.93 0.59
CA VAL A 129 -18.48 -4.78 0.25
C VAL A 129 -19.25 -3.47 0.35
N ILE A 130 -20.49 -3.42 -0.13
CA ILE A 130 -21.34 -2.21 -0.02
C ILE A 130 -21.61 -1.87 1.43
N VAL A 131 -21.99 -2.85 2.26
CA VAL A 131 -22.20 -2.62 3.70
C VAL A 131 -20.91 -2.15 4.38
N ALA A 132 -19.77 -2.76 4.04
CA ALA A 132 -18.47 -2.35 4.57
C ALA A 132 -18.07 -0.94 4.11
N TYR A 133 -18.41 -0.54 2.90
CA TYR A 133 -18.19 0.81 2.39
C TYR A 133 -19.03 1.85 3.13
N LEU A 134 -20.32 1.58 3.38
CA LEU A 134 -21.17 2.47 4.18
C LEU A 134 -20.68 2.58 5.64
N ALA A 135 -20.25 1.47 6.24
CA ALA A 135 -19.64 1.47 7.57
C ALA A 135 -18.33 2.27 7.58
N TYR A 136 -17.49 2.10 6.57
CA TYR A 136 -16.27 2.90 6.38
C TYR A 136 -16.58 4.40 6.31
N LEU A 137 -17.56 4.82 5.50
CA LEU A 137 -17.94 6.24 5.39
C LEU A 137 -18.39 6.82 6.74
N ALA A 138 -19.28 6.11 7.45
CA ALA A 138 -19.76 6.53 8.75
C ALA A 138 -18.62 6.68 9.77
N LEU A 139 -17.72 5.70 9.83
CA LEU A 139 -16.58 5.71 10.73
C LEU A 139 -15.57 6.80 10.34
N PHE A 140 -15.29 6.99 9.06
CA PHE A 140 -14.38 8.02 8.58
C PHE A 140 -14.88 9.43 8.93
N ILE A 141 -16.17 9.70 8.69
CA ILE A 141 -16.79 10.98 9.06
C ILE A 141 -16.72 11.19 10.58
N ALA A 142 -17.14 10.19 11.36
CA ALA A 142 -17.12 10.27 12.82
C ALA A 142 -15.70 10.50 13.38
N SER A 143 -14.71 9.77 12.87
CA SER A 143 -13.31 9.92 13.27
C SER A 143 -12.73 11.27 12.86
N THR A 144 -13.07 11.80 11.69
CA THR A 144 -12.62 13.12 11.23
C THR A 144 -13.20 14.24 12.08
N VAL A 145 -14.51 14.18 12.38
CA VAL A 145 -15.18 15.14 13.28
C VAL A 145 -14.56 15.09 14.68
N ALA A 146 -14.36 13.89 15.23
CA ALA A 146 -13.74 13.72 16.54
C ALA A 146 -12.29 14.24 16.56
N ALA A 147 -11.50 13.96 15.51
CA ALA A 147 -10.12 14.45 15.39
C ALA A 147 -10.07 15.97 15.36
N LYS A 148 -10.96 16.63 14.59
CA LYS A 148 -11.01 18.10 14.54
C LYS A 148 -11.45 18.71 15.87
N ALA A 149 -12.37 18.07 16.59
CA ALA A 149 -12.82 18.52 17.90
C ALA A 149 -11.72 18.39 18.98
N LEU A 150 -10.97 17.30 18.96
CA LEU A 150 -9.89 17.04 19.93
C LEU A 150 -8.61 17.82 19.60
N PHE A 151 -8.34 18.04 18.31
CA PHE A 151 -7.13 18.71 17.83
C PHE A 151 -7.50 19.76 16.77
N PRO A 152 -8.00 20.95 17.19
CA PRO A 152 -8.46 21.97 16.25
C PRO A 152 -7.41 22.48 15.27
N SER A 153 -6.12 22.38 15.64
CA SER A 153 -4.98 22.76 14.81
C SER A 153 -4.64 21.79 13.68
N LEU A 154 -5.25 20.59 13.65
CA LEU A 154 -5.05 19.66 12.53
C LEU A 154 -5.67 20.24 11.26
N ASP A 155 -4.86 20.29 10.21
CA ASP A 155 -5.33 20.52 8.86
C ASP A 155 -5.91 19.22 8.30
N LEU A 156 -7.24 19.16 8.23
CA LEU A 156 -7.99 18.03 7.68
C LEU A 156 -8.59 18.36 6.30
N GLU A 157 -8.31 19.55 5.78
CA GLU A 157 -8.74 20.02 4.46
C GLU A 157 -7.60 19.94 3.43
N GLN A 158 -6.37 19.67 3.90
CA GLN A 158 -5.20 19.41 3.06
C GLN A 158 -5.52 18.39 1.95
N LYS A 159 -5.25 18.81 0.70
CA LYS A 159 -5.39 17.95 -0.47
C LYS A 159 -4.22 16.98 -0.58
N GLN A 160 -4.53 15.75 -0.96
CA GLN A 160 -3.52 14.74 -1.24
C GLN A 160 -2.85 15.01 -2.60
N GLU A 161 -1.52 15.00 -2.63
CA GLU A 161 -0.77 14.97 -3.89
C GLU A 161 -0.87 13.57 -4.52
N ILE A 162 -1.71 13.43 -5.54
CA ILE A 162 -1.93 12.16 -6.26
C ILE A 162 -1.01 11.98 -7.47
N GLY A 163 -0.26 13.03 -7.83
CA GLY A 163 0.75 12.99 -8.89
C GLY A 163 0.19 12.91 -10.31
N PHE A 164 -1.04 13.40 -10.55
CA PHE A 164 -1.67 13.44 -11.88
C PHE A 164 -2.37 14.77 -12.11
N ASP A 165 -1.63 15.74 -12.64
CA ASP A 165 -2.14 17.08 -12.96
C ASP A 165 -2.44 17.23 -14.46
N ASN A 166 -3.44 18.04 -14.82
CA ASN A 166 -3.79 18.37 -16.21
C ASN A 166 -4.04 17.16 -17.15
N VAL A 167 -4.75 16.15 -16.64
CA VAL A 167 -5.04 14.90 -17.36
C VAL A 167 -6.08 15.11 -18.47
N SER A 168 -5.78 14.68 -19.69
CA SER A 168 -6.75 14.66 -20.79
C SER A 168 -7.67 13.43 -20.72
N GLN A 169 -8.85 13.51 -21.36
CA GLN A 169 -9.82 12.41 -21.38
C GLN A 169 -9.25 11.08 -21.89
N LEU A 170 -8.34 11.13 -22.88
CA LEU A 170 -7.69 9.93 -23.44
C LEU A 170 -6.69 9.28 -22.46
N GLN A 171 -6.22 10.01 -21.46
CA GLN A 171 -5.26 9.53 -20.47
C GLN A 171 -5.93 8.97 -19.20
N LEU A 172 -7.24 9.19 -19.03
CA LEU A 172 -7.99 8.68 -17.88
C LEU A 172 -7.85 7.17 -17.62
N PRO A 173 -7.79 6.29 -18.65
CA PRO A 173 -7.55 4.87 -18.40
C PRO A 173 -6.23 4.59 -17.67
N LEU A 174 -5.16 5.34 -17.97
CA LEU A 174 -3.86 5.19 -17.29
C LEU A 174 -3.98 5.60 -15.82
N VAL A 175 -4.61 6.75 -15.56
CA VAL A 175 -4.83 7.25 -14.20
C VAL A 175 -5.73 6.31 -13.40
N PHE A 176 -6.79 5.78 -14.01
CA PHE A 176 -7.67 4.80 -13.39
C PHE A 176 -6.90 3.54 -12.98
N VAL A 177 -6.06 3.00 -13.86
CA VAL A 177 -5.23 1.83 -13.52
C VAL A 177 -4.25 2.17 -12.39
N SER A 178 -3.61 3.34 -12.43
CA SER A 178 -2.64 3.78 -11.41
C SER A 178 -3.24 4.06 -10.04
N LEU A 179 -4.50 4.47 -9.94
CA LEU A 179 -5.13 4.85 -8.66
C LEU A 179 -6.14 3.81 -8.16
N VAL A 180 -6.86 3.13 -9.05
CA VAL A 180 -8.03 2.30 -8.71
C VAL A 180 -7.73 0.80 -8.79
N ILE A 181 -6.78 0.39 -9.62
CA ILE A 181 -6.51 -1.03 -9.87
C ILE A 181 -5.20 -1.49 -9.24
N LEU A 182 -4.08 -0.87 -9.63
CA LEU A 182 -2.75 -1.32 -9.19
C LEU A 182 -2.57 -1.20 -7.67
N PRO A 183 -2.83 -0.05 -7.01
CA PRO A 183 -2.59 0.07 -5.58
C PRO A 183 -3.46 -0.90 -4.76
N PRO A 184 -4.79 -0.98 -4.96
CA PRO A 184 -5.60 -1.98 -4.24
C PRO A 184 -5.12 -3.42 -4.45
N LEU A 185 -4.67 -3.78 -5.66
CA LEU A 185 -4.15 -5.12 -5.91
C LEU A 185 -2.88 -5.39 -5.10
N VAL A 186 -1.91 -4.48 -5.18
CA VAL A 186 -0.57 -4.67 -4.60
C VAL A 186 -0.59 -4.51 -3.09
N GLU A 187 -1.23 -3.46 -2.61
CA GLU A 187 -1.29 -3.14 -1.19
C GLU A 187 -2.08 -4.19 -0.41
N GLU A 188 -3.18 -4.71 -0.92
CA GLU A 188 -3.91 -5.79 -0.23
C GLU A 188 -3.09 -7.09 -0.15
N VAL A 189 -2.33 -7.42 -1.20
CA VAL A 189 -1.46 -8.61 -1.20
C VAL A 189 -0.35 -8.47 -0.17
N ILE A 190 0.27 -7.30 -0.05
CA ILE A 190 1.36 -7.06 0.90
C ILE A 190 0.83 -6.89 2.32
N MET A 191 -0.16 -6.02 2.52
CA MET A 191 -0.63 -5.63 3.85
C MET A 191 -1.53 -6.70 4.47
N ARG A 192 -2.56 -7.16 3.76
CA ARG A 192 -3.55 -8.12 4.30
C ARG A 192 -3.13 -9.55 4.01
N GLY A 193 -2.50 -9.76 2.86
CA GLY A 193 -1.92 -11.04 2.50
C GLY A 193 -0.72 -11.36 3.39
N TYR A 194 0.41 -10.71 3.16
CA TYR A 194 1.67 -11.07 3.81
C TYR A 194 1.79 -10.57 5.26
N LEU A 195 1.75 -9.25 5.48
CA LEU A 195 2.04 -8.63 6.78
C LEU A 195 1.03 -9.07 7.84
N TYR A 196 -0.26 -8.85 7.60
CA TYR A 196 -1.32 -9.22 8.55
C TYR A 196 -1.32 -10.71 8.88
N THR A 197 -1.21 -11.60 7.88
CA THR A 197 -1.16 -13.05 8.12
C THR A 197 0.04 -13.43 8.98
N SER A 198 1.20 -12.79 8.75
CA SER A 198 2.41 -13.02 9.53
C SER A 198 2.29 -12.51 10.97
N LEU A 199 1.71 -11.32 11.17
CA LEU A 199 1.45 -10.78 12.51
C LEU A 199 0.43 -11.62 13.29
N LYS A 200 -0.68 -11.98 12.66
CA LYS A 200 -1.75 -12.81 13.26
C LYS A 200 -1.26 -14.19 13.69
N SER A 201 -0.18 -14.70 13.08
CA SER A 201 0.43 -15.98 13.51
C SER A 201 1.17 -15.91 14.85
N GLN A 202 1.39 -14.70 15.39
CA GLN A 202 2.20 -14.46 16.59
C GLN A 202 1.48 -13.67 17.68
N VAL A 203 0.58 -12.78 17.29
CA VAL A 203 -0.22 -11.98 18.22
C VAL A 203 -1.71 -12.25 18.00
N SER A 204 -2.54 -11.81 18.95
CA SER A 204 -3.98 -11.91 18.79
C SER A 204 -4.45 -11.19 17.52
N GLN A 205 -5.54 -11.68 16.93
CA GLN A 205 -6.15 -11.10 15.73
C GLN A 205 -6.40 -9.59 15.87
N ARG A 206 -6.81 -9.14 17.06
CA ARG A 206 -7.04 -7.72 17.36
C ARG A 206 -5.77 -6.90 17.24
N TRP A 207 -4.68 -7.35 17.86
CA TRP A 207 -3.39 -6.65 17.78
C TRP A 207 -2.80 -6.68 16.37
N ALA A 208 -2.89 -7.81 15.67
CA ALA A 208 -2.46 -7.89 14.28
C ALA A 208 -3.23 -6.88 13.39
N ALA A 209 -4.54 -6.74 13.62
CA ALA A 209 -5.37 -5.79 12.89
C ALA A 209 -4.99 -4.34 13.18
N ILE A 210 -4.80 -3.99 14.45
CA ILE A 210 -4.41 -2.63 14.87
C ILE A 210 -3.02 -2.29 14.31
N ILE A 211 -2.02 -3.15 14.50
CA ILE A 211 -0.65 -2.91 14.05
C ILE A 211 -0.61 -2.74 12.52
N THR A 212 -1.26 -3.65 11.77
CA THR A 212 -1.32 -3.55 10.30
C THR A 212 -1.97 -2.23 9.86
N SER A 213 -3.04 -1.80 10.54
CA SER A 213 -3.76 -0.58 10.19
C SER A 213 -2.98 0.68 10.53
N ILE A 214 -2.25 0.71 11.65
CA ILE A 214 -1.33 1.80 11.99
C ILE A 214 -0.22 1.90 10.94
N LEU A 215 0.41 0.77 10.58
CA LEU A 215 1.48 0.76 9.58
C LEU A 215 0.98 1.22 8.21
N PHE A 216 -0.24 0.84 7.82
CA PHE A 216 -0.88 1.30 6.60
C PHE A 216 -1.14 2.81 6.63
N ALA A 217 -1.65 3.33 7.75
CA ALA A 217 -1.90 4.75 7.94
C ALA A 217 -0.63 5.60 7.90
N ILE A 218 0.44 5.15 8.55
CA ILE A 218 1.74 5.83 8.55
C ILE A 218 2.29 5.95 7.13
N ALA A 219 2.14 4.90 6.30
CA ALA A 219 2.58 4.94 4.91
C ALA A 219 1.86 5.99 4.06
N HIS A 220 0.69 6.47 4.49
CA HIS A 220 -0.13 7.46 3.79
C HIS A 220 0.00 8.89 4.32
N LEU A 221 0.85 9.12 5.32
CA LEU A 221 1.08 10.47 5.89
C LEU A 221 1.77 11.45 4.91
N GLN A 222 2.22 11.00 3.73
CA GLN A 222 3.07 11.76 2.81
C GLN A 222 4.33 12.33 3.49
N ALA A 223 4.84 11.59 4.50
CA ALA A 223 6.04 11.97 5.22
C ALA A 223 7.24 11.99 4.27
N GLY A 224 7.95 13.13 4.23
CA GLY A 224 9.08 13.35 3.32
C GLY A 224 8.73 14.13 2.04
N SER A 225 7.45 14.50 1.84
CA SER A 225 7.08 15.57 0.91
C SER A 225 7.51 16.95 1.46
N SER A 226 7.45 17.98 0.64
CA SER A 226 7.61 19.38 1.09
C SER A 226 6.41 19.89 1.89
N ALA A 227 5.31 19.14 1.94
CA ALA A 227 4.08 19.49 2.64
C ALA A 227 4.07 18.96 4.09
N PRO A 228 3.22 19.54 4.97
CA PRO A 228 2.93 18.95 6.28
C PRO A 228 2.37 17.52 6.17
N LEU A 229 2.43 16.79 7.28
CA LEU A 229 1.88 15.43 7.36
C LEU A 229 0.38 15.41 7.02
N LEU A 230 0.00 14.56 6.06
CA LEU A 230 -1.36 14.42 5.57
C LEU A 230 -2.21 13.56 6.54
N TRP A 231 -2.59 14.16 7.67
CA TRP A 231 -3.33 13.46 8.74
C TRP A 231 -4.68 12.91 8.29
N ILE A 232 -5.39 13.62 7.40
CA ILE A 232 -6.67 13.15 6.87
C ILE A 232 -6.53 11.82 6.14
N ALA A 233 -5.46 11.62 5.37
CA ALA A 233 -5.19 10.35 4.68
C ALA A 233 -4.79 9.24 5.66
N ALA A 234 -4.08 9.56 6.73
CA ALA A 234 -3.78 8.58 7.78
C ALA A 234 -5.04 8.11 8.52
N ILE A 235 -5.96 9.02 8.85
CA ILE A 235 -7.26 8.68 9.47
C ILE A 235 -8.07 7.82 8.50
N ASP A 236 -8.20 8.27 7.24
CA ASP A 236 -8.91 7.57 6.17
C ASP A 236 -8.42 6.12 6.02
N THR A 237 -7.12 5.95 5.81
CA THR A 237 -6.51 4.66 5.52
C THR A 237 -6.45 3.76 6.75
N PHE A 238 -6.32 4.32 7.97
CA PHE A 238 -6.46 3.55 9.21
C PHE A 238 -7.84 2.89 9.31
N ILE A 239 -8.91 3.68 9.14
CA ILE A 239 -10.29 3.19 9.22
C ILE A 239 -10.54 2.18 8.10
N LEU A 240 -10.22 2.53 6.85
CA LEU A 240 -10.32 1.63 5.71
C LEU A 240 -9.62 0.28 6.01
N SER A 241 -8.42 0.31 6.60
CA SER A 241 -7.67 -0.89 6.91
C SER A 241 -8.36 -1.84 7.88
N LEU A 242 -9.03 -1.31 8.91
CA LEU A 242 -9.79 -2.14 9.84
C LEU A 242 -10.91 -2.90 9.13
N LEU A 243 -11.63 -2.23 8.22
CA LEU A 243 -12.72 -2.84 7.44
C LEU A 243 -12.18 -3.85 6.42
N LEU A 244 -11.06 -3.55 5.76
CA LEU A 244 -10.40 -4.47 4.84
C LEU A 244 -9.95 -5.76 5.56
N ILE A 245 -9.38 -5.64 6.76
CA ILE A 245 -9.02 -6.79 7.59
C ILE A 245 -10.26 -7.56 8.04
N HIS A 246 -11.34 -6.87 8.41
CA HIS A 246 -12.61 -7.53 8.72
C HIS A 246 -13.14 -8.36 7.54
N LEU A 247 -13.15 -7.79 6.32
CA LEU A 247 -13.55 -8.51 5.11
C LEU A 247 -12.65 -9.69 4.82
N ARG A 248 -11.34 -9.51 5.02
CA ARG A 248 -10.36 -10.58 4.87
C ARG A 248 -10.63 -11.74 5.82
N GLU A 249 -10.93 -11.46 7.09
CA GLU A 249 -11.21 -12.49 8.09
C GLU A 249 -12.54 -13.20 7.80
N LYS A 250 -13.56 -12.47 7.35
CA LYS A 250 -14.87 -13.03 7.04
C LYS A 250 -14.86 -13.93 5.80
N THR A 251 -14.08 -13.58 4.78
CA THR A 251 -14.05 -14.31 3.49
C THR A 251 -12.89 -15.31 3.40
N GLY A 252 -11.83 -15.11 4.19
CA GLY A 252 -10.58 -15.86 4.10
C GLY A 252 -9.80 -15.63 2.80
N ARG A 253 -10.13 -14.58 2.02
CA ARG A 253 -9.58 -14.28 0.69
C ARG A 253 -9.23 -12.80 0.55
N LEU A 254 -8.41 -12.44 -0.43
CA LEU A 254 -8.07 -11.04 -0.73
C LEU A 254 -9.08 -10.31 -1.63
N TRP A 255 -9.98 -11.03 -2.32
CA TRP A 255 -10.86 -10.42 -3.30
C TRP A 255 -11.83 -9.39 -2.70
N ALA A 256 -12.53 -9.69 -1.61
CA ALA A 256 -13.41 -8.71 -0.95
C ALA A 256 -12.66 -7.45 -0.45
N PRO A 257 -11.50 -7.55 0.23
CA PRO A 257 -10.67 -6.39 0.53
C PRO A 257 -10.27 -5.58 -0.73
N ILE A 258 -9.76 -6.25 -1.78
CA ILE A 258 -9.37 -5.58 -3.03
C ILE A 258 -10.56 -4.82 -3.64
N MET A 259 -11.75 -5.42 -3.62
CA MET A 259 -12.97 -4.79 -4.13
C MET A 259 -13.37 -3.56 -3.34
N LEU A 260 -13.36 -3.62 -2.00
CA LEU A 260 -13.69 -2.45 -1.17
C LEU A 260 -12.69 -1.31 -1.38
N HIS A 261 -11.40 -1.65 -1.41
CA HIS A 261 -10.34 -0.67 -1.63
C HIS A 261 -10.45 -0.04 -3.04
N ALA A 262 -10.62 -0.86 -4.08
CA ALA A 262 -10.85 -0.37 -5.44
C ALA A 262 -12.14 0.43 -5.57
N LEU A 263 -13.22 0.07 -4.86
CA LEU A 263 -14.46 0.85 -4.84
C LEU A 263 -14.23 2.24 -4.25
N LYS A 264 -13.55 2.34 -3.11
CA LYS A 264 -13.21 3.62 -2.47
C LYS A 264 -12.36 4.49 -3.42
N ASN A 265 -11.33 3.91 -4.02
CA ASN A 265 -10.45 4.65 -4.94
C ASN A 265 -11.19 5.02 -6.22
N GLY A 266 -12.08 4.17 -6.71
CA GLY A 266 -12.90 4.42 -7.90
C GLY A 266 -13.88 5.58 -7.70
N ILE A 267 -14.48 5.68 -6.51
CA ILE A 267 -15.33 6.82 -6.14
C ILE A 267 -14.49 8.10 -6.07
N ALA A 268 -13.32 8.07 -5.42
CA ALA A 268 -12.41 9.21 -5.38
C ALA A 268 -11.98 9.64 -6.81
N PHE A 269 -11.61 8.68 -7.66
CA PHE A 269 -11.28 8.92 -9.06
C PHE A 269 -12.45 9.57 -9.82
N ALA A 270 -13.67 9.05 -9.67
CA ALA A 270 -14.85 9.61 -10.33
C ALA A 270 -15.11 11.05 -9.88
N THR A 271 -15.02 11.32 -8.59
CA THR A 271 -15.16 12.67 -8.01
C THR A 271 -14.12 13.64 -8.57
N LEU A 272 -12.85 13.23 -8.66
CA LEU A 272 -11.74 14.09 -9.09
C LEU A 272 -11.71 14.32 -10.60
N PHE A 273 -11.87 13.26 -11.40
CA PHE A 273 -11.57 13.30 -12.83
C PHE A 273 -12.80 13.31 -13.74
N ILE A 274 -13.91 12.72 -13.28
CA ILE A 274 -15.14 12.60 -14.09
C ILE A 274 -16.11 13.72 -13.76
N PHE A 275 -16.47 13.87 -12.49
CA PHE A 275 -17.43 14.87 -12.02
C PHE A 275 -16.78 16.20 -11.63
N LYS A 276 -15.45 16.22 -11.39
CA LYS A 276 -14.67 17.40 -11.02
C LYS A 276 -15.25 18.15 -9.82
N LEU A 277 -15.59 17.41 -8.76
CA LEU A 277 -16.26 17.92 -7.56
C LEU A 277 -15.28 18.30 -6.43
N ALA A 278 -14.00 18.46 -6.74
CA ALA A 278 -12.92 18.61 -5.75
C ALA A 278 -12.00 19.81 -6.04
#